data_AF-A0A948C8U3-F1
#
_entry.id   AF-A0A948C8U3-F1
#
_cell.length_a   1.000
_cell.length_b   1.000
_cell.length_c   1.000
_cell.angle_alpha   90.00
_cell.angle_beta   90.00
_cell.angle_gamma   90.00
#
_symmetry.space_group_name_H-M   'P 1'
#
loop_
_entity.id
_entity.type
_entity.pdbx_description
1 polymer ?
#
loop_
_entity_poly.entity_id
_entity_poly.type
_entity_poly.pdbx_seq_one_letter_code
_entity_poly.pdbx_strand_id
1 'polypeptide(L)'
;MDIEKLRKEINKIDDQILKSLNKRANISIGIGKNKKKQGIVPYIPARERDVINSLIRKNKGPLSAEAIKNIYREIMSVSVNLQKKLTIAYLGPAATYTHEAATKKFGSSIDYKPFISAREIFSAVE
;
A
#
# COMPACT_ATOMS: atom_id res chain seq x y z
N MET A 1 26.02 6.57 24.25
CA MET A 1 24.89 7.52 24.15
C MET A 1 23.79 7.06 25.08
N ASP A 2 23.14 7.98 25.77
CA ASP A 2 21.99 7.69 26.63
C ASP A 2 20.80 7.24 25.78
N ILE A 3 20.16 6.13 26.17
CA ILE A 3 19.01 5.54 25.48
C ILE A 3 17.88 6.55 25.33
N GLU A 4 17.67 7.40 26.35
CA GLU A 4 16.61 8.42 26.31
C GLU A 4 16.89 9.51 25.27
N LYS A 5 18.16 9.85 25.03
CA LYS A 5 18.52 10.78 23.96
C LYS A 5 18.24 10.18 22.57
N LEU A 6 18.59 8.91 22.37
CA LEU A 6 18.32 8.19 21.12
C LEU A 6 16.82 8.07 20.85
N ARG A 7 16.01 7.78 21.88
CA ARG A 7 14.54 7.76 21.76
C ARG A 7 13.97 9.11 21.35
N LYS A 8 14.47 10.20 21.91
CA LYS A 8 14.05 11.56 21.51
C LYS A 8 14.42 11.88 20.05
N GLU A 9 15.53 11.37 19.56
CA GLU A 9 15.89 11.51 18.14
C GLU A 9 14.94 10.70 17.24
N ILE A 10 14.61 9.46 17.62
CA ILE A 10 13.61 8.65 16.91
C ILE A 10 12.26 9.36 16.86
N ASN A 11 11.76 9.88 17.98
CA ASN A 11 10.46 10.57 18.01
C ASN A 11 10.41 11.76 17.03
N LYS A 12 11.50 12.54 16.92
CA LYS A 12 11.59 13.64 15.96
C LYS A 12 11.55 13.14 14.51
N ILE A 13 12.17 12.00 14.24
CA ILE A 13 12.12 11.36 12.92
C ILE A 13 10.71 10.85 12.64
N ASP A 14 10.04 10.25 13.61
CA ASP A 14 8.67 9.75 13.47
C ASP A 14 7.67 10.87 13.16
N ASP A 15 7.80 12.03 13.78
CA ASP A 15 7.01 13.22 13.45
C ASP A 15 7.21 13.65 11.98
N GLN A 16 8.45 13.59 11.48
CA GLN A 16 8.77 13.91 10.09
C GLN A 16 8.22 12.86 9.12
N ILE A 17 8.27 11.58 9.50
CA ILE A 17 7.67 10.48 8.74
C ILE A 17 6.16 10.70 8.63
N LEU A 18 5.47 10.93 9.75
CA LEU A 18 4.02 11.16 9.76
C LEU A 18 3.63 12.37 8.89
N LYS A 19 4.35 13.49 9.02
CA LYS A 19 4.13 14.68 8.18
C LYS A 19 4.31 14.37 6.69
N SER A 20 5.35 13.60 6.34
CA SER A 20 5.65 13.22 4.96
C SER A 20 4.60 12.26 4.39
N LEU A 21 4.14 11.30 5.19
CA LEU A 21 3.08 10.35 4.83
C LEU A 21 1.75 11.08 4.58
N ASN A 22 1.35 11.99 5.47
CA ASN A 22 0.14 12.80 5.29
C ASN A 22 0.21 13.68 4.03
N LYS A 23 1.36 14.32 3.78
CA LYS A 23 1.56 15.08 2.54
C LYS A 23 1.42 14.19 1.30
N ARG A 24 2.02 13.00 1.32
CA ARG A 24 1.91 12.02 0.23
C ARG A 24 0.46 11.54 0.04
N ALA A 25 -0.27 11.30 1.13
CA ALA A 25 -1.68 10.90 1.09
C ALA A 25 -2.56 11.98 0.44
N ASN A 26 -2.38 13.25 0.80
CA ASN A 26 -3.11 14.36 0.19
C ASN A 26 -2.85 14.48 -1.32
N ILE A 27 -1.60 14.30 -1.75
CA ILE A 27 -1.24 14.26 -3.19
C ILE A 27 -1.92 13.06 -3.86
N SER A 28 -1.90 11.88 -3.22
CA SER A 28 -2.57 10.67 -3.72
C SER A 28 -4.07 10.88 -3.94
N ILE A 29 -4.76 11.52 -2.98
CA ILE A 29 -6.18 11.88 -3.10
C ILE A 29 -6.41 12.81 -4.31
N GLY A 30 -5.54 13.80 -4.50
CA GLY A 30 -5.59 14.69 -5.68
C GLY A 30 -5.44 13.93 -7.00
N ILE A 31 -4.50 12.99 -7.07
CA ILE A 31 -4.32 12.09 -8.22
C ILE A 31 -5.58 11.26 -8.46
N GLY A 32 -6.17 10.68 -7.41
CA GLY A 32 -7.41 9.90 -7.50
C GLY A 32 -8.58 10.71 -8.07
N LYS A 33 -8.76 11.96 -7.62
CA LYS A 33 -9.77 12.87 -8.15
C LYS A 33 -9.58 13.13 -9.65
N ASN A 34 -8.35 13.36 -10.10
CA ASN A 34 -8.04 13.58 -11.51
C ASN A 34 -8.24 12.32 -12.37
N LYS A 35 -7.78 11.16 -11.89
CA LYS A 35 -8.01 9.87 -12.56
C LYS A 35 -9.50 9.58 -12.73
N LYS A 36 -10.31 9.85 -11.69
CA LYS A 36 -11.77 9.68 -11.76
C LYS A 36 -12.41 10.57 -12.83
N LYS A 37 -11.98 11.83 -12.96
CA LYS A 37 -12.45 12.73 -14.02
C LYS A 37 -12.08 12.24 -15.43
N GLN A 38 -10.97 11.53 -15.55
CA GLN A 38 -10.46 11.00 -16.83
C GLN A 38 -10.88 9.55 -17.11
N GLY A 39 -11.67 8.92 -16.23
CA GLY A 39 -12.04 7.51 -16.36
C GLY A 39 -10.88 6.52 -16.22
N ILE A 40 -9.75 6.94 -15.66
CA ILE A 40 -8.54 6.11 -15.53
C ILE A 40 -8.63 5.22 -14.29
N VAL A 41 -8.26 3.95 -14.45
CA VAL A 41 -8.20 2.97 -13.35
C VAL A 41 -7.20 3.44 -12.27
N PRO A 42 -7.60 3.45 -10.98
CA PRO A 42 -6.75 3.98 -9.91
C PRO A 42 -5.49 3.15 -9.65
N TYR A 43 -5.55 1.82 -9.79
CA TYR A 43 -4.48 0.89 -9.46
C TYR A 43 -3.68 0.43 -10.69
N ILE A 44 -2.37 0.67 -10.70
CA ILE A 44 -1.46 0.30 -11.79
C ILE A 44 -0.22 -0.39 -11.19
N PRO A 45 -0.16 -1.74 -11.17
CA PRO A 45 0.93 -2.51 -10.55
C PRO A 45 2.33 -2.20 -11.09
N ALA A 46 2.43 -1.79 -12.36
CA ALA A 46 3.71 -1.42 -12.97
C ALA A 46 4.31 -0.18 -12.28
N ARG A 47 3.47 0.82 -12.00
CA ARG A 47 3.89 2.08 -11.36
C ARG A 47 4.46 1.84 -9.96
N GLU A 48 3.87 0.92 -9.21
CA GLU A 48 4.35 0.56 -7.86
C GLU A 48 5.73 -0.06 -7.89
N ARG A 49 5.95 -1.02 -8.81
CA ARG A 49 7.27 -1.64 -9.02
C ARG A 49 8.32 -0.58 -9.38
N ASP A 50 7.99 0.37 -10.23
CA ASP A 50 8.94 1.43 -10.62
C ASP A 50 9.35 2.31 -9.44
N VAL A 51 8.38 2.68 -8.59
CA VAL A 51 8.67 3.47 -7.37
C VAL A 51 9.57 2.67 -6.42
N ILE A 52 9.20 1.42 -6.12
CA ILE A 52 9.98 0.57 -5.20
C ILE A 52 11.39 0.34 -5.73
N ASN A 53 11.54 0.00 -7.01
CA ASN A 53 12.85 -0.20 -7.63
C ASN A 53 13.69 1.08 -7.62
N SER A 54 13.08 2.24 -7.84
CA SER A 54 13.76 3.54 -7.73
C SER A 54 14.27 3.79 -6.32
N LEU A 55 13.48 3.47 -5.29
CA LEU A 55 13.85 3.65 -3.89
C LEU A 55 14.97 2.69 -3.46
N ILE A 56 14.88 1.43 -3.88
CA ILE A 56 15.93 0.42 -3.63
C ILE A 56 17.26 0.90 -4.22
N ARG A 57 17.27 1.39 -5.46
CA ARG A 57 18.50 1.90 -6.11
C ARG A 57 19.08 3.14 -5.42
N LYS A 58 18.25 3.97 -4.80
CA LYS A 58 18.66 5.20 -4.11
C LYS A 58 19.05 4.97 -2.65
N ASN A 59 18.71 3.82 -2.09
CA ASN A 59 18.98 3.52 -0.69
C ASN A 59 20.48 3.32 -0.46
N LYS A 60 21.06 4.20 0.38
CA LYS A 60 22.43 4.09 0.91
C LYS A 60 22.43 3.79 2.41
N GLY A 61 21.26 3.56 3.00
CA GLY A 61 21.06 3.29 4.41
C GLY A 61 21.01 1.80 4.73
N PRO A 62 20.83 1.45 6.02
CA PRO A 62 20.92 0.08 6.51
C PRO A 62 19.71 -0.81 6.16
N LEU A 63 18.65 -0.25 5.56
CA LEU A 63 17.45 -1.02 5.21
C LEU A 63 17.75 -1.99 4.06
N SER A 64 17.29 -3.23 4.20
CA SER A 64 17.33 -4.19 3.09
C SER A 64 16.32 -3.83 1.99
N ALA A 65 16.56 -4.33 0.77
CA ALA A 65 15.64 -4.14 -0.33
C ALA A 65 14.23 -4.69 -0.02
N GLU A 66 14.15 -5.82 0.68
CA GLU A 66 12.87 -6.43 1.07
C GLU A 66 12.14 -5.58 2.13
N ALA A 67 12.86 -5.00 3.09
CA ALA A 67 12.25 -4.09 4.06
C ALA A 67 11.64 -2.85 3.38
N ILE A 68 12.36 -2.24 2.43
CA ILE A 68 11.87 -1.08 1.66
C ILE A 68 10.60 -1.47 0.89
N LYS A 69 10.62 -2.62 0.22
CA LYS A 69 9.47 -3.13 -0.54
C LYS A 69 8.25 -3.32 0.37
N ASN A 70 8.41 -3.93 1.53
CA ASN A 70 7.31 -4.18 2.47
C ASN A 70 6.71 -2.89 3.02
N ILE A 71 7.55 -1.94 3.44
CA ILE A 71 7.10 -0.62 3.94
C ILE A 71 6.34 0.13 2.84
N TYR A 72 6.92 0.23 1.64
CA TYR A 72 6.30 1.00 0.57
C TYR A 72 5.07 0.35 -0.03
N ARG A 73 4.96 -0.99 0.01
CA ARG A 73 3.72 -1.69 -0.35
C ARG A 73 2.56 -1.25 0.54
N GLU A 74 2.77 -1.15 1.86
CA GLU A 74 1.71 -0.71 2.77
C GLU A 74 1.36 0.78 2.59
N ILE A 75 2.37 1.63 2.41
CA ILE A 75 2.16 3.05 2.09
C ILE A 75 1.33 3.21 0.79
N MET A 76 1.58 2.37 -0.22
CA MET A 76 0.80 2.35 -1.46
C MET A 76 -0.61 1.78 -1.26
N SER A 77 -0.76 0.71 -0.48
CA SER A 77 -2.05 0.12 -0.11
C SER A 77 -3.01 1.16 0.47
N VAL A 78 -2.56 1.91 1.49
CA VAL A 78 -3.32 3.01 2.09
C VAL A 78 -3.67 4.07 1.04
N SER A 79 -2.72 4.39 0.16
CA SER A 79 -2.92 5.42 -0.87
C SER A 79 -3.96 5.04 -1.90
N VAL A 80 -4.02 3.76 -2.29
CA VAL A 80 -5.02 3.23 -3.22
C VAL A 80 -6.39 3.26 -2.55
N ASN A 81 -6.49 2.82 -1.29
CA ASN A 81 -7.75 2.84 -0.55
C ASN A 81 -8.30 4.27 -0.35
N LEU A 82 -7.41 5.25 -0.10
CA LEU A 82 -7.79 6.67 -0.02
C LEU A 82 -8.28 7.25 -1.35
N GLN A 83 -7.83 6.74 -2.50
CA GLN A 83 -8.29 7.19 -3.82
C GLN A 83 -9.68 6.64 -4.16
N LYS A 84 -9.93 5.37 -3.81
CA LYS A 84 -11.20 4.68 -3.98
C LYS A 84 -11.22 3.53 -2.97
N LYS A 85 -12.35 3.37 -2.26
CA LYS A 85 -12.58 2.20 -1.41
C LYS A 85 -12.48 0.95 -2.28
N LEU A 86 -11.34 0.30 -2.25
CA LEU A 86 -11.02 -0.85 -3.10
C LEU A 86 -11.42 -2.09 -2.30
N THR A 87 -12.15 -3.00 -2.93
CA THR A 87 -12.46 -4.30 -2.34
C THR A 87 -11.82 -5.38 -3.20
N ILE A 88 -11.01 -6.23 -2.58
CA ILE A 88 -10.34 -7.35 -3.25
C ILE A 88 -11.17 -8.61 -2.99
N ALA A 89 -11.69 -9.18 -4.08
CA ALA A 89 -12.31 -10.50 -4.07
C ALA A 89 -11.23 -11.59 -4.04
N TYR A 90 -11.44 -12.64 -3.24
CA TYR A 90 -10.57 -13.82 -3.22
C TYR A 90 -11.38 -15.11 -3.03
N LEU A 91 -10.81 -16.23 -3.49
CA LEU A 91 -11.47 -17.53 -3.49
C LEU A 91 -11.25 -18.28 -2.18
N GLY A 92 -12.32 -18.60 -1.46
CA GLY A 92 -12.30 -19.35 -0.21
C GLY A 92 -12.48 -18.49 1.05
N PRO A 93 -12.52 -19.11 2.23
CA PRO A 93 -12.74 -18.40 3.49
C PRO A 93 -11.52 -17.56 3.90
N ALA A 94 -11.73 -16.62 4.83
CA ALA A 94 -10.65 -15.86 5.45
C ALA A 94 -9.59 -16.79 6.07
N ALA A 95 -8.36 -16.27 6.15
CA ALA A 95 -7.19 -16.99 6.67
C ALA A 95 -6.79 -18.27 5.87
N THR A 96 -7.17 -18.35 4.60
CA THR A 96 -6.66 -19.36 3.66
C THR A 96 -5.56 -18.79 2.75
N TYR A 97 -4.93 -19.65 1.94
CA TYR A 97 -3.80 -19.26 1.07
C TYR A 97 -4.12 -18.12 0.11
N THR A 98 -5.34 -18.06 -0.42
CA THR A 98 -5.77 -17.00 -1.35
C THR A 98 -5.97 -15.67 -0.61
N HIS A 99 -6.49 -15.70 0.62
CA HIS A 99 -6.58 -14.54 1.50
C HIS A 99 -5.18 -14.00 1.84
N GLU A 100 -4.26 -14.91 2.18
CA GLU A 100 -2.87 -14.54 2.48
C GLU A 100 -2.16 -13.97 1.25
N ALA A 101 -2.32 -14.59 0.08
CA ALA A 101 -1.77 -14.11 -1.18
C ALA A 101 -2.32 -12.72 -1.55
N ALA A 102 -3.64 -12.51 -1.35
CA ALA A 102 -4.28 -11.22 -1.58
C ALA A 102 -3.70 -10.17 -0.62
N THR A 103 -3.59 -10.48 0.68
CA THR A 103 -3.01 -9.57 1.69
C THR A 103 -1.55 -9.24 1.39
N LYS A 104 -0.76 -10.23 0.96
CA LYS A 104 0.63 -10.05 0.53
C LYS A 104 0.75 -9.24 -0.76
N LYS A 105 -0.26 -9.25 -1.63
CA LYS A 105 -0.21 -8.49 -2.87
C LYS A 105 -0.64 -7.05 -2.67
N PHE A 106 -1.74 -6.84 -1.95
CA PHE A 106 -2.45 -5.56 -1.91
C PHE A 106 -2.26 -4.80 -0.59
N GLY A 107 -1.70 -5.41 0.45
CA GLY A 107 -1.47 -4.78 1.76
C GLY A 107 -2.67 -4.84 2.69
N SER A 108 -2.48 -4.58 3.98
CA SER A 108 -3.52 -4.80 5.00
C SER A 108 -4.63 -3.76 5.01
N SER A 109 -4.39 -2.59 4.42
CA SER A 109 -5.29 -1.43 4.51
C SER A 109 -6.42 -1.42 3.48
N ILE A 110 -6.80 -2.59 2.95
CA ILE A 110 -7.81 -2.75 1.88
C ILE A 110 -8.91 -3.70 2.36
N ASP A 111 -10.13 -3.53 1.85
CA ASP A 111 -11.24 -4.43 2.17
C ASP A 111 -11.09 -5.74 1.40
N TYR A 112 -11.26 -6.87 2.08
CA TYR A 112 -11.18 -8.21 1.49
C TYR A 112 -12.54 -8.90 1.57
N LYS A 113 -13.01 -9.45 0.45
CA LYS A 113 -14.29 -10.16 0.36
C LYS A 113 -14.10 -11.62 -0.08
N PRO A 114 -14.46 -12.60 0.77
CA PRO A 114 -14.40 -14.01 0.40
C PRO A 114 -15.52 -14.38 -0.56
N PHE A 115 -15.23 -15.30 -1.47
CA PHE A 115 -16.21 -15.92 -2.37
C PHE A 115 -15.99 -17.43 -2.43
N ILE A 116 -17.06 -18.19 -2.58
CA ILE A 116 -17.00 -19.66 -2.55
C ILE A 116 -16.72 -20.27 -3.93
N SER A 117 -16.90 -19.50 -5.01
CA SER A 117 -16.67 -19.97 -6.37
C SER A 117 -15.96 -18.92 -7.23
N ALA A 118 -15.18 -19.39 -8.21
CA ALA A 118 -14.54 -18.51 -9.18
C ALA A 118 -15.57 -17.71 -9.99
N ARG A 119 -16.73 -18.32 -10.31
CA ARG A 119 -17.83 -17.65 -11.02
C ARG A 119 -18.31 -16.41 -10.27
N GLU A 120 -18.54 -16.52 -8.97
CA GLU A 120 -18.97 -15.37 -8.16
C GLU A 120 -17.91 -14.26 -8.10
N ILE A 121 -16.63 -14.62 -8.10
CA ILE A 121 -15.54 -13.64 -8.17
C ILE A 121 -15.63 -12.85 -9.47
N PHE A 122 -15.76 -13.51 -10.62
CA PHE A 122 -15.91 -12.84 -11.91
C PHE A 122 -17.12 -11.92 -11.94
N SER A 123 -18.29 -12.41 -11.50
CA SER A 123 -19.51 -11.60 -11.43
C SER A 123 -19.42 -10.40 -10.47
N ALA A 124 -18.51 -10.43 -9.49
CA ALA A 124 -18.33 -9.35 -8.54
C ALA A 124 -17.29 -8.29 -8.96
N VAL A 125 -16.47 -8.58 -9.98
CA VAL A 125 -15.38 -7.69 -10.44
C VAL A 125 -15.56 -7.17 -11.86
N GLU A 126 -16.46 -7.78 -12.65
CA GLU A 126 -17.01 -7.21 -13.90
C GLU A 126 -18.06 -6.11 -13.60
#